data_AF-A0A7W5D6I2-F1
#
_entry.id   AF-A0A7W5D6I2-F1
#
_cell.length_a   1.000
_cell.length_b   1.000
_cell.length_c   1.000
_cell.angle_alpha   90.00
_cell.angle_beta   90.00
_cell.angle_gamma   90.00
#
_symmetry.space_group_name_H-M   'P 1'
#
loop_
_entity.id
_entity.type
_entity.pdbx_description
1 polymer ?
#
loop_
_entity_poly.entity_id
_entity_poly.type
_entity_poly.pdbx_seq_one_letter_code
_entity_poly.pdbx_strand_id
1 'polypeptide(L)' 'MILLHRLAAQQLPIAVTGGDQVDAVRVLSLAGHIKASIPKPVRTLDGFEQPAAIVSEITSLGRSMLKRFPIK' A
#
# COMPACT_ATOMS: atom_id res chain seq x y z
N MET A 1 -9.29 1.94 4.58
CA MET A 1 -9.87 0.72 3.96
C MET A 1 -10.07 0.81 2.45
N ILE A 2 -10.35 1.99 1.88
CA ILE A 2 -10.46 2.19 0.42
C ILE A 2 -9.21 1.72 -0.35
N LEU A 3 -7.99 1.94 0.19
CA LEU A 3 -6.75 1.56 -0.49
C LEU A 3 -6.64 0.04 -0.74
N LEU A 4 -7.04 -0.81 0.20
CA LEU A 4 -6.95 -2.26 0.03
C LEU A 4 -7.84 -2.75 -1.12
N HIS A 5 -9.06 -2.19 -1.24
CA HIS A 5 -9.94 -2.48 -2.36
C HIS A 5 -9.39 -1.97 -3.69
N ARG A 6 -8.81 -0.77 -3.71
CA ARG A 6 -8.15 -0.24 -4.92
C ARG A 6 -7.01 -1.14 -5.36
N LEU A 7 -6.15 -1.57 -4.45
CA LEU A 7 -5.06 -2.50 -4.75
C LEU A 7 -5.57 -3.84 -5.27
N ALA A 8 -6.70 -4.32 -4.75
CA ALA A 8 -7.32 -5.58 -5.19
C ALA A 8 -7.91 -5.53 -6.60
N ALA A 9 -8.27 -4.34 -7.07
CA ALA A 9 -8.80 -4.12 -8.42
C ALA A 9 -7.68 -3.89 -9.46
N GLN A 10 -6.42 -3.87 -9.05
CA GLN A 10 -5.26 -3.62 -9.92
C GLN A 10 -4.45 -4.91 -10.13
N GLN A 11 -3.63 -4.91 -11.18
CA GLN A 11 -2.66 -5.97 -11.39
C GLN A 11 -1.41 -5.71 -10.55
N LEU A 12 -1.00 -6.72 -9.78
CA LEU A 12 0.22 -6.66 -8.96
C LEU A 12 1.40 -7.28 -9.73
N PRO A 13 2.64 -6.80 -9.52
CA PRO A 13 3.04 -5.74 -8.59
C PRO A 13 2.65 -4.33 -9.09
N ILE A 14 2.36 -3.42 -8.15
CA ILE A 14 2.00 -2.03 -8.46
C ILE A 14 2.80 -1.03 -7.62
N ALA A 15 3.19 0.08 -8.25
CA ALA A 15 3.81 1.22 -7.58
C ALA A 15 2.74 2.17 -7.01
N VAL A 16 2.90 2.55 -5.75
CA VAL A 16 2.06 3.51 -5.04
C VAL A 16 2.91 4.73 -4.71
N THR A 17 2.51 5.87 -5.27
CA THR A 17 3.16 7.17 -5.10
C THR A 17 2.32 8.10 -4.22
N GLY A 18 2.95 9.16 -3.70
CA GLY A 18 2.33 10.10 -2.75
C GLY A 18 2.57 9.69 -1.30
N GLY A 19 3.00 10.64 -0.48
CA GLY A 19 3.40 10.36 0.92
C GLY A 19 2.27 9.76 1.75
N ASP A 20 1.07 10.33 1.65
CA ASP A 20 -0.15 9.86 2.31
C ASP A 20 -0.53 8.42 1.90
N GLN A 21 -0.42 8.10 0.61
CA GLN A 21 -0.71 6.77 0.09
C GLN A 21 0.35 5.76 0.52
N VAL A 22 1.63 6.15 0.52
CA VAL A 22 2.73 5.30 0.99
C VAL A 22 2.62 5.02 2.48
N ASP A 23 2.16 5.98 3.28
CA ASP A 23 1.89 5.74 4.70
C ASP A 23 0.69 4.82 4.91
N ALA A 24 -0.35 4.92 4.08
CA ALA A 24 -1.44 3.96 4.09
C ALA A 24 -0.98 2.53 3.69
N VAL A 25 -0.06 2.40 2.72
CA VAL A 25 0.61 1.12 2.40
C VAL A 25 1.39 0.60 3.61
N ARG A 26 2.09 1.47 4.34
CA ARG A 26 2.83 1.10 5.57
C ARG A 26 1.90 0.53 6.63
N VAL A 27 0.76 1.17 6.89
CA VAL A 27 -0.25 0.68 7.84
C VAL A 27 -0.81 -0.67 7.40
N LEU A 28 -1.14 -0.85 6.12
CA LEU A 28 -1.65 -2.12 5.60
C LEU A 28 -0.61 -3.25 5.67
N SER A 29 0.66 -2.94 5.42
CA SER A 29 1.76 -3.90 5.51
C SER A 29 2.03 -4.30 6.96
N LEU A 30 2.07 -3.35 7.90
CA LEU A 30 2.21 -3.61 9.33
C LEU A 30 1.05 -4.45 9.89
N ALA A 31 -0.16 -4.21 9.39
CA ALA A 31 -1.33 -5.02 9.74
C ALA A 31 -1.39 -6.39 9.04
N GLY A 32 -0.41 -6.73 8.19
CA GLY A 32 -0.30 -8.03 7.54
C GLY A 32 -1.25 -8.25 6.36
N HIS A 33 -1.92 -7.20 5.86
CA HIS A 33 -2.89 -7.33 4.76
C HIS A 33 -2.22 -7.41 3.38
N ILE A 34 -1.00 -6.87 3.25
CA ILE A 34 -0.25 -6.84 1.99
C ILE A 34 1.23 -7.11 2.23
N LYS A 35 1.93 -7.55 1.17
CA LYS A 35 3.39 -7.49 1.09
C LYS A 35 3.80 -6.29 0.25
N ALA A 36 4.67 -5.45 0.79
CA ALA A 36 5.14 -4.26 0.12
C ALA A 36 6.61 -3.98 0.43
N SER A 37 7.32 -3.45 -0.56
CA SER A 37 8.63 -2.80 -0.38
C SER A 37 8.41 -1.30 -0.25
N ILE A 38 8.80 -0.71 0.89
CA ILE A 38 8.59 0.70 1.18
C ILE A 38 9.96 1.36 1.43
N PRO A 39 10.48 2.13 0.47
CA PRO A 39 11.71 2.88 0.66
C PRO A 39 11.58 3.91 1.80
N LYS A 40 12.70 4.19 2.47
CA LYS A 40 12.76 5.29 3.44
C LYS A 40 12.63 6.64 2.70
N PRO A 41 12.05 7.68 3.34
CA PRO A 41 12.13 9.03 2.82
C PRO A 41 13.58 9.43 2.54
N VAL A 42 13.79 10.10 1.42
CA VAL A 42 15.11 10.60 1.00
C VAL A 42 15.12 12.11 1.17
N ARG A 43 16.20 12.65 1.75
CA ARG A 43 16.39 14.09 1.89
C ARG A 43 16.82 14.66 0.53
N THR A 44 16.13 15.68 0.07
CA THR A 44 16.42 16.42 -1.16
C THR A 44 16.84 17.85 -0.83
N LEU A 45 17.22 18.64 -1.84
CA LEU A 45 17.54 20.06 -1.66
C LEU A 45 16.32 20.86 -1.14
N ASP A 46 15.12 20.44 -1.53
CA ASP A 46 13.86 21.13 -1.24
C ASP A 46 13.07 20.51 -0.06
N GLY A 47 13.67 19.55 0.66
CA GLY A 47 13.06 18.93 1.84
C GLY A 47 13.19 17.41 1.85
N PHE A 48 12.06 16.71 1.86
CA PHE A 48 12.00 15.26 1.84
C PHE A 48 11.10 14.77 0.71
N GLU A 49 11.56 13.76 0.01
CA GLU A 49 10.78 13.02 -0.97
C GLU A 49 10.53 11.61 -0.45
N GLN A 50 9.29 11.14 -0.58
CA GLN A 50 8.91 9.76 -0.28
C GLN A 50 8.90 8.98 -1.60
N PRO A 51 9.86 8.07 -1.84
CA PRO A 51 9.85 7.25 -3.03
C PRO A 51 8.64 6.31 -3.05
N ALA A 52 8.28 5.85 -4.25
CA ALA A 52 7.16 4.94 -4.45
C ALA A 52 7.31 3.64 -3.64
N ALA A 53 6.23 3.21 -3.00
CA ALA A 53 6.15 1.88 -2.43
C ALA A 53 5.71 0.88 -3.51
N ILE A 54 6.27 -0.33 -3.50
CA ILE A 54 5.86 -1.40 -4.41
C ILE A 54 5.06 -2.43 -3.64
N VAL A 55 3.78 -2.58 -3.98
CA VAL A 55 2.93 -3.64 -3.43
C VAL A 55 3.02 -4.86 -4.34
N SER A 56 3.48 -5.99 -3.81
CA SER A 56 3.68 -7.22 -4.59
C SER A 56 2.55 -8.23 -4.42
N GLU A 57 1.86 -8.21 -3.28
CA GLU A 57 0.85 -9.23 -2.96
C GLU A 57 -0.21 -8.69 -1.99
N ILE A 58 -1.46 -9.11 -2.16
CA ILE A 58 -2.49 -9.08 -1.10
C ILE A 58 -2.52 -10.46 -0.45
N THR A 59 -2.24 -10.49 0.86
CA THR A 59 -2.13 -11.72 1.63
C THR A 59 -3.49 -12.40 1.81
N SER A 60 -3.49 -13.63 2.35
CA SER A 60 -4.72 -14.32 2.74
C SER A 60 -5.56 -13.49 3.74
N LEU A 61 -4.92 -12.84 4.71
CA LEU A 61 -5.57 -11.95 5.67
C LEU A 61 -6.20 -10.74 4.96
N GLY A 62 -5.46 -10.09 4.06
CA GLY A 62 -5.99 -8.99 3.24
C GLY A 62 -7.21 -9.40 2.42
N ARG A 63 -7.18 -10.60 1.81
CA ARG A 63 -8.32 -11.14 1.06
C ARG A 63 -9.53 -11.44 1.95
N SER A 64 -9.32 -11.94 3.15
CA SER A 64 -10.40 -12.13 4.13
C SER A 64 -11.06 -10.81 4.51
N MET A 65 -10.27 -9.74 4.67
CA MET A 65 -10.79 -8.40 4.94
C MET A 65 -11.61 -7.84 3.78
N LEU A 66 -11.17 -8.03 2.54
CA LEU A 66 -11.93 -7.62 1.35
C LEU A 66 -13.31 -8.29 1.27
N LYS A 67 -13.39 -9.58 1.65
CA LYS A 67 -14.66 -10.32 1.72
C LYS A 67 -15.55 -9.83 2.86
N ARG A 68 -14.96 -9.53 4.02
CA ARG A 68 -15.69 -9.06 5.20
C ARG A 68 -16.26 -7.66 5.03
N PHE A 69 -15.59 -6.81 4.28
CA PHE A 69 -15.97 -5.41 4.08
C PHE A 69 -16.10 -5.08 2.59
N PRO A 70 -17.12 -5.57 1.87
CA PRO A 70 -17.29 -5.25 0.46
C PRO A 70 -17.63 -3.76 0.25
N ILE A 71 -17.13 -3.17 -0.85
CA ILE A 71 -17.59 -1.86 -1.34
C ILE A 71 -18.89 -2.09 -2.12
N LYS A 72 -19.94 -1.35 -1.75
CA LYS A 72 -21.20 -1.27 -2.51
C LYS A 72 -21.10 -0.23 -3.62
#